data_AF-A0A1K1NVL6-F1
#
_entry.id   AF-A0A1K1NVL6-F1
#
_cell.length_a   1.000
_cell.length_b   1.000
_cell.length_c   1.000
_cell.angle_alpha   90.00
_cell.angle_beta   90.00
_cell.angle_gamma   90.00
#
_symmetry.space_group_name_H-M   'P 1'
#
loop_
_entity.id
_entity.type
_entity.pdbx_description
1 polymer ?
#
loop_
_entity_poly.entity_id
_entity_poly.type
_entity_poly.pdbx_seq_one_letter_code
_entity_poly.pdbx_strand_id
1 'polypeptide(L)'
;MASFQEFILGKNIVLDEEEFTKASEDFKELAGKIDSLYKDITDMLTDIKTGFDSPAGKKFVNSCENALLEPLERQKTVVTHIADNLTSARNSYRSVFEEYREAAKSMSPE
;
A
#
# COMPACT_ATOMS: atom_id res chain seq x y z
N MET A 1 20.55 -34.23 -17.13
CA MET A 1 19.71 -33.65 -16.07
C MET A 1 20.31 -32.30 -15.77
N ALA A 2 19.57 -31.21 -15.99
CA ALA A 2 20.03 -29.89 -15.55
C ALA A 2 20.24 -29.96 -14.04
N SER A 3 21.40 -29.51 -13.55
CA SER A 3 21.71 -29.57 -12.12
C SER A 3 20.73 -28.67 -11.35
N PHE A 4 20.46 -28.99 -10.08
CA PHE A 4 19.66 -28.11 -9.20
C PHE A 4 20.20 -26.66 -9.20
N GLN A 5 21.51 -26.53 -9.41
CA GLN A 5 22.22 -25.26 -9.63
C GLN A 5 21.74 -24.52 -10.89
N GLU A 6 21.62 -25.18 -12.05
CA GLU A 6 21.10 -24.56 -13.28
C GLU A 6 19.65 -24.09 -13.15
N PHE A 7 18.82 -24.80 -12.37
CA PHE A 7 17.41 -24.43 -12.19
C PHE A 7 17.24 -23.19 -11.28
N ILE A 8 18.05 -23.08 -10.22
CA ILE A 8 18.04 -21.94 -9.28
C ILE A 8 18.80 -20.73 -9.85
N LEU A 9 19.89 -20.95 -10.59
CA LEU A 9 20.71 -19.89 -11.20
C LEU A 9 20.16 -19.43 -12.56
N GLY A 10 19.40 -20.27 -13.27
CA GLY A 10 18.84 -19.95 -14.60
C GLY A 10 17.62 -19.03 -14.56
N LYS A 11 16.94 -18.92 -13.41
CA LYS A 11 15.99 -17.85 -13.14
C LYS A 11 16.65 -16.85 -12.20
N ASN A 12 17.10 -15.73 -12.76
CA ASN A 12 17.51 -14.56 -11.99
C ASN A 12 16.29 -14.04 -11.21
N ILE A 13 16.05 -14.59 -10.01
CA ILE A 13 15.17 -13.96 -9.04
C ILE A 13 15.97 -12.77 -8.54
N VAL A 14 15.56 -11.57 -8.93
CA VAL A 14 16.18 -10.31 -8.52
C VAL A 14 15.09 -9.46 -7.90
N LEU A 15 15.40 -8.83 -6.78
CA LEU A 15 14.54 -7.78 -6.22
C LEU A 15 14.68 -6.53 -7.07
N ASP A 16 13.57 -6.11 -7.66
CA ASP A 16 13.46 -4.79 -8.27
C ASP A 16 13.16 -3.76 -7.17
N GLU A 17 14.22 -3.20 -6.58
CA GLU A 17 14.11 -2.26 -5.48
C GLU A 17 13.39 -0.96 -5.88
N GLU A 18 13.51 -0.56 -7.14
CA GLU A 18 12.88 0.66 -7.66
C GLU A 18 11.37 0.47 -7.78
N GLU A 19 10.93 -0.64 -8.40
CA GLU A 19 9.50 -0.94 -8.52
C GLU A 19 8.82 -1.16 -7.16
N PHE A 20 9.49 -1.81 -6.20
CA PHE A 20 8.98 -1.93 -4.83
C PHE A 20 8.86 -0.57 -4.13
N THR A 21 9.83 0.32 -4.33
CA THR A 21 9.84 1.66 -3.74
C THR A 21 8.72 2.49 -4.33
N LYS A 22 8.63 2.54 -5.67
CA LYS A 22 7.58 3.25 -6.39
C LYS A 22 6.19 2.76 -6.02
N ALA A 23 5.96 1.45 -6.01
CA ALA A 23 4.67 0.90 -5.61
C ALA A 23 4.30 1.27 -4.16
N SER A 24 5.26 1.24 -3.22
CA SER A 24 5.01 1.68 -1.84
C SER A 24 4.65 3.16 -1.76
N GLU A 25 5.33 4.01 -2.53
CA GLU A 25 5.05 5.45 -2.60
C GLU A 25 3.68 5.75 -3.23
N ASP A 26 3.33 5.08 -4.32
CA ASP A 26 2.03 5.21 -4.98
C ASP A 26 0.88 4.85 -4.02
N PHE A 27 1.02 3.77 -3.25
CA PHE A 27 0.01 3.41 -2.25
C PHE A 27 -0.02 4.39 -1.07
N LYS A 28 1.11 4.97 -0.64
CA LYS A 28 1.10 6.04 0.37
C LYS A 28 0.40 7.29 -0.13
N GLU A 29 0.64 7.67 -1.39
CA GLU A 29 -0.06 8.80 -2.02
C GLU A 29 -1.56 8.52 -2.10
N LEU A 30 -1.97 7.31 -2.50
CA LEU A 30 -3.37 6.92 -2.53
C LEU A 30 -4.02 6.97 -1.14
N ALA A 31 -3.34 6.50 -0.09
CA ALA A 31 -3.81 6.62 1.29
C ALA A 31 -4.02 8.09 1.68
N GLY A 32 -3.11 8.98 1.26
CA GLY A 32 -3.23 10.43 1.45
C GLY A 32 -4.45 11.01 0.74
N LYS A 33 -4.70 10.62 -0.52
CA LYS A 33 -5.90 11.05 -1.27
C LYS A 33 -7.20 10.59 -0.63
N ILE A 34 -7.25 9.36 -0.11
CA ILE A 34 -8.42 8.84 0.63
C ILE A 34 -8.64 9.64 1.92
N ASP A 35 -7.57 10.00 2.64
CA ASP A 35 -7.66 10.83 3.85
C ASP A 35 -8.19 12.24 3.56
N SER A 36 -7.73 12.86 2.47
CA SER A 36 -8.28 14.14 2.01
C SER A 36 -9.76 14.04 1.69
N LEU A 37 -10.17 13.02 0.92
CA LEU A 37 -11.58 12.82 0.59
C LEU A 37 -12.46 12.59 1.83
N TYR A 38 -11.95 11.84 2.81
CA TYR A 38 -12.64 11.64 4.09
C TYR A 38 -12.89 12.97 4.80
N LYS A 39 -11.87 13.84 4.86
CA LYS A 39 -11.99 15.17 5.47
C LYS A 39 -13.00 16.04 4.74
N ASP A 40 -12.92 16.11 3.41
CA ASP A 40 -13.84 16.90 2.59
C ASP A 40 -15.31 16.48 2.81
N ILE A 41 -15.58 15.17 2.88
CA ILE A 41 -16.94 14.66 3.14
C ILE A 41 -17.37 14.97 4.58
N THR A 42 -16.46 14.85 5.55
CA THR A 42 -16.75 15.14 6.97
C THR A 42 -17.10 16.62 7.17
N ASP A 43 -16.35 17.52 6.53
CA ASP A 43 -16.60 18.96 6.57
C ASP A 43 -17.95 19.29 5.93
N MET A 44 -18.23 18.72 4.75
CA MET A 44 -19.53 18.86 4.08
C MET A 44 -20.70 18.38 4.95
N LEU A 45 -20.57 17.23 5.61
CA LEU A 45 -21.62 16.70 6.48
C LEU A 45 -21.83 17.58 7.73
N THR A 46 -20.75 18.18 8.24
CA THR A 46 -20.81 19.12 9.37
C THR A 46 -21.58 20.39 9.01
N ASP A 47 -21.34 20.94 7.82
CA ASP A 47 -22.07 22.10 7.31
C ASP A 47 -23.56 21.78 7.12
N ILE A 48 -23.87 20.63 6.52
CA ILE A 48 -25.25 20.17 6.33
C ILE A 48 -25.95 19.99 7.68
N LYS A 49 -25.28 19.40 8.67
CA LYS A 49 -25.85 19.18 10.01
C LYS A 49 -26.26 20.49 10.69
N THR A 50 -25.47 21.54 10.49
CA THR A 50 -25.76 22.89 11.01
C THR A 50 -26.98 23.50 10.34
N GLY A 51 -27.12 23.35 9.02
CA GLY A 51 -28.25 23.85 8.25
C GLY A 51 -29.52 22.99 8.33
N PHE A 52 -29.40 21.74 8.77
CA PHE A 52 -30.46 20.74 8.74
C PHE A 52 -30.63 20.01 10.07
N ASP A 53 -30.73 20.76 11.18
CA ASP A 53 -30.99 20.22 12.52
C ASP A 53 -32.45 19.78 12.68
N SER A 54 -32.77 18.66 12.04
CA SER A 54 -34.04 17.96 12.16
C SER A 54 -33.80 16.47 12.43
N PRO A 55 -34.82 15.72 12.90
CA PRO A 55 -34.71 14.26 13.03
C PRO A 55 -34.37 13.57 11.69
N ALA A 56 -34.84 14.11 10.57
CA ALA A 56 -34.51 13.62 9.23
C ALA A 56 -33.05 13.91 8.87
N GLY A 57 -32.56 15.11 9.19
CA GLY A 57 -31.16 15.49 8.98
C GLY A 57 -30.19 14.63 9.80
N LYS A 58 -30.52 14.33 11.05
CA LYS A 58 -29.74 13.42 11.90
C LYS A 58 -29.65 12.01 11.28
N LYS A 59 -30.77 11.48 10.78
CA LYS A 59 -30.77 10.17 10.09
C LYS A 59 -29.97 10.19 8.80
N PHE A 60 -30.06 11.28 8.03
CA PHE A 60 -29.30 11.45 6.80
C PHE A 60 -27.78 11.45 7.08
N VAL A 61 -27.32 12.29 8.01
CA VAL A 61 -25.90 12.35 8.39
C VAL A 61 -25.39 10.98 8.87
N ASN A 62 -26.12 10.32 9.77
CA ASN A 62 -25.76 8.98 10.22
C ASN A 62 -25.69 7.95 9.08
N SER A 63 -26.57 8.06 8.07
CA SER A 63 -26.52 7.18 6.90
C SER A 63 -25.27 7.45 6.06
N CYS A 64 -24.86 8.70 5.90
CA CYS A 64 -23.65 9.08 5.18
C CYS A 64 -22.39 8.64 5.92
N GLU A 65 -22.33 8.79 7.24
CA GLU A 65 -21.21 8.31 8.07
C GLU A 65 -20.98 6.80 7.86
N ASN A 66 -22.04 5.99 7.92
CA ASN A 66 -21.94 4.54 7.76
C ASN A 66 -21.70 4.11 6.30
N ALA A 67 -22.33 4.77 5.33
CA ALA A 67 -22.27 4.35 3.93
C ALA A 67 -21.06 4.92 3.16
N LEU A 68 -20.47 6.02 3.64
CA LEU A 68 -19.38 6.73 2.95
C LEU A 68 -18.11 6.78 3.78
N LEU A 69 -18.17 7.28 5.01
CA LEU A 69 -16.95 7.52 5.82
C LEU A 69 -16.32 6.20 6.29
N GLU A 70 -17.11 5.27 6.80
CA GLU A 70 -16.59 3.99 7.32
C GLU A 70 -15.93 3.13 6.20
N PRO A 71 -16.49 2.99 4.98
CA PRO A 71 -15.79 2.37 3.86
C PRO A 71 -14.47 3.07 3.47
N LEU A 72 -14.43 4.41 3.48
CA LEU A 72 -13.20 5.15 3.16
C LEU A 72 -12.10 4.90 4.19
N GLU A 73 -12.43 4.88 5.48
CA GLU A 73 -11.48 4.57 6.55
C GLU A 73 -10.92 3.15 6.43
N ARG A 74 -11.80 2.18 6.13
CA ARG A 74 -11.38 0.80 5.85
C ARG A 74 -10.46 0.73 4.63
N GLN A 75 -10.80 1.41 3.55
CA GLN A 75 -9.99 1.41 2.34
C GLN A 75 -8.61 2.04 2.57
N LYS A 76 -8.55 3.16 3.30
CA LYS A 76 -7.29 3.78 3.72
C LYS A 76 -6.44 2.79 4.50
N THR A 77 -7.02 2.06 5.45
CA THR A 77 -6.30 1.07 6.26
C THR A 77 -5.68 -0.02 5.38
N VAL A 78 -6.45 -0.58 4.44
CA VAL A 78 -5.96 -1.61 3.52
C VAL A 78 -4.81 -1.07 2.67
N VAL A 79 -4.96 0.12 2.10
CA VAL A 79 -3.95 0.73 1.23
C VAL A 79 -2.65 1.04 2.00
N THR A 80 -2.76 1.55 3.23
CA THR A 80 -1.60 1.75 4.11
C THR A 80 -0.88 0.45 4.41
N HIS A 81 -1.62 -0.62 4.75
CA HIS A 81 -1.01 -1.93 4.99
C HIS A 81 -0.29 -2.48 3.75
N ILE A 82 -0.82 -2.25 2.54
CA ILE A 82 -0.13 -2.66 1.31
C ILE A 82 1.21 -1.92 1.19
N ALA A 83 1.23 -0.60 1.39
CA ALA A 83 2.45 0.19 1.33
C ALA A 83 3.51 -0.26 2.36
N ASP A 84 3.08 -0.56 3.58
CA ASP A 84 3.94 -1.02 4.67
C ASP A 84 4.49 -2.43 4.41
N ASN A 85 3.65 -3.32 3.88
CA ASN A 85 4.05 -4.67 3.50
C ASN A 85 5.07 -4.65 2.36
N LEU A 86 4.90 -3.78 1.36
CA LEU A 86 5.88 -3.61 0.28
C LEU A 86 7.21 -3.08 0.82
N THR A 87 7.18 -2.09 1.71
CA THR A 87 8.39 -1.57 2.36
C THR A 87 9.10 -2.67 3.15
N SER A 88 8.33 -3.44 3.93
CA SER A 88 8.87 -4.52 4.77
C SER A 88 9.46 -5.64 3.92
N ALA A 89 8.76 -6.09 2.89
CA ALA A 89 9.24 -7.11 1.95
C ALA A 89 10.55 -6.68 1.29
N ARG A 90 10.61 -5.45 0.77
CA ARG A 90 11.84 -4.88 0.19
C ARG A 90 13.00 -4.96 1.18
N ASN A 91 12.78 -4.49 2.42
CA ASN A 91 13.82 -4.47 3.45
C ASN A 91 14.27 -5.88 3.86
N SER A 92 13.34 -6.84 3.98
CA SER A 92 13.65 -8.23 4.37
C SER A 92 14.39 -8.99 3.28
N TYR A 93 14.09 -8.74 2.01
CA TYR A 93 14.70 -9.48 0.91
C TYR A 93 16.00 -8.86 0.39
N ARG A 94 16.25 -7.57 0.65
CA ARG A 94 17.44 -6.87 0.14
C ARG A 94 18.75 -7.62 0.46
N SER A 95 18.96 -8.03 1.71
CA SER A 95 20.19 -8.73 2.10
C SER A 95 20.35 -10.08 1.39
N VAL A 96 19.26 -10.83 1.22
CA VAL A 96 19.27 -12.13 0.52
C VAL A 96 19.71 -11.96 -0.93
N PHE A 97 19.21 -10.92 -1.61
CA PHE A 97 19.61 -10.65 -3.00
C PHE A 97 21.00 -10.01 -3.12
N GLU A 98 21.45 -9.22 -2.14
CA GLU A 98 22.84 -8.75 -2.04
C GLU A 98 23.82 -9.92 -1.89
N GLU A 99 23.58 -10.83 -0.94
CA GLU A 99 24.40 -12.03 -0.71
C GLU A 99 24.45 -12.92 -1.97
N TYR A 100 23.31 -13.12 -2.64
CA TYR A 100 23.25 -13.87 -3.88
C TYR A 100 24.05 -13.22 -5.02
N ARG A 101 23.96 -11.88 -5.17
CA ARG A 101 24.75 -11.13 -6.16
C ARG A 101 26.26 -11.29 -5.92
N GLU A 102 26.71 -11.21 -4.67
CA GLU A 102 28.12 -11.39 -4.34
C GLU A 102 28.59 -12.83 -4.56
N ALA A 103 27.79 -13.83 -4.18
CA ALA A 103 28.07 -15.23 -4.45
C ALA A 103 28.18 -15.49 -5.98
N ALA A 104 27.24 -14.99 -6.78
CA ALA A 104 27.26 -15.14 -8.23
C ALA A 104 28.52 -14.52 -8.88
N LYS A 105 28.96 -13.33 -8.43
CA LYS A 105 30.21 -12.72 -8.88
C LYS A 105 31.43 -13.58 -8.56
N SER A 106 31.51 -14.14 -7.36
CA SER A 106 32.64 -14.98 -6.95
C SER A 106 32.74 -16.32 -7.70
N MET A 107 31.63 -16.79 -8.28
CA MET A 107 31.54 -18.07 -8.99
C MET A 107 31.72 -17.95 -10.50
N SER A 108 31.77 -16.73 -11.05
CA SER A 108 32.07 -16.47 -12.46
C SER A 108 33.49 -15.90 -12.58
N PRO A 109 34.56 -16.73 -12.56
CA PRO A 109 35.87 -16.27 -12.95
C PRO A 109 35.85 -15.91 -14.45
N GLU A 110 36.48 -14.79 -14.80
CA GLU A 110 36.72 -14.36 -16.19
C GLU A 110 37.30 -15.49 -17.06
#